data_AF-A0A7S2I6X4-F1
#
_entry.id   AF-A0A7S2I6X4-F1
#
_cell.length_a   1.000
_cell.length_b   1.000
_cell.length_c   1.000
_cell.angle_alpha   90.00
_cell.angle_beta   90.00
_cell.angle_gamma   90.00
#
_symmetry.space_group_name_H-M   'P 1'
#
loop_
_entity.id
_entity.type
_entity.pdbx_description
1 polymer ?
#
loop_
_entity_poly.entity_id
_entity_poly.type
_entity_poly.pdbx_seq_one_letter_code
_entity_poly.pdbx_strand_id
1 'polypeptide(L)'
;RVQKFIEKLEDLGFAYESNGSVYFSIDAFNKQGYNYRKLVPAASTSEAEMAEGEGALAAEEAEKRNKNDFAVWKASKPGEPAWESRWGPGRPGWHIECSVMA
;
A
#
# COMPACT_ATOMS: atom_id res chain seq x y z
N ARG A 1 0.45 15.91 0.32
CA ARG A 1 -0.50 15.48 1.38
C ARG A 1 -0.38 13.99 1.65
N VAL A 2 -0.53 13.13 0.64
CA VAL A 2 -0.37 11.67 0.76
C VAL A 2 1.06 11.23 1.13
N GLN A 3 2.09 11.75 0.45
CA GLN A 3 3.49 11.37 0.73
C GLN A 3 3.89 11.62 2.19
N LYS A 4 3.59 12.80 2.74
CA LYS A 4 3.82 13.11 4.17
C LYS A 4 3.09 12.16 5.13
N PHE A 5 1.93 11.65 4.75
CA PHE A 5 1.20 10.67 5.56
C PHE A 5 1.89 9.30 5.52
N ILE A 6 2.37 8.88 4.34
CA ILE A 6 3.15 7.65 4.18
C ILE A 6 4.46 7.74 4.98
N GLU A 7 5.17 8.87 4.91
CA GLU A 7 6.37 9.11 5.72
C GLU A 7 6.08 8.92 7.21
N LYS A 8 4.95 9.45 7.69
CA LYS A 8 4.53 9.26 9.09
C LYS A 8 4.20 7.79 9.40
N LEU A 9 3.62 7.03 8.47
CA LEU A 9 3.39 5.60 8.67
C LEU A 9 4.71 4.83 8.77
N GLU A 10 5.71 5.18 7.97
CA GLU A 10 7.05 4.60 8.06
C GLU A 10 7.72 4.97 9.39
N ASP A 11 7.63 6.24 9.83
CA ASP A 11 8.16 6.69 11.12
C ASP A 11 7.52 5.96 12.32
N LEU A 12 6.24 5.60 12.19
CA LEU A 12 5.51 4.79 13.18
C LEU A 12 5.79 3.28 13.07
N GLY A 13 6.57 2.85 12.07
CA GLY A 13 6.88 1.45 11.81
C GLY A 13 5.74 0.65 11.19
N PHE A 14 4.70 1.32 10.67
CA PHE A 14 3.54 0.69 10.03
C PHE A 14 3.68 0.54 8.52
N ALA A 15 4.67 1.16 7.91
CA ALA A 15 4.95 1.02 6.49
C ALA A 15 6.44 0.75 6.23
N TYR A 16 6.72 0.16 5.08
CA TYR A 16 8.09 -0.09 4.63
C TYR A 16 8.21 0.07 3.11
N GLU A 17 9.35 0.61 2.68
CA GLU A 17 9.75 0.65 1.28
C GLU A 17 10.24 -0.73 0.80
N SER A 18 9.93 -1.02 -0.46
CA SER A 18 10.52 -2.12 -1.23
C SER A 18 10.44 -1.78 -2.72
N ASN A 19 11.59 -1.73 -3.40
CA ASN A 19 11.73 -1.51 -4.84
C ASN A 19 10.99 -0.27 -5.38
N GLY A 20 11.01 0.83 -4.63
CA GLY A 20 10.35 2.09 -4.98
C GLY A 20 8.85 2.14 -4.69
N SER A 21 8.27 1.04 -4.21
CA SER A 21 6.92 0.99 -3.65
C SER A 21 6.97 1.04 -2.13
N VAL A 22 5.86 1.42 -1.49
CA VAL A 22 5.72 1.43 -0.04
C VAL A 22 4.48 0.65 0.36
N TYR A 23 4.63 -0.28 1.29
CA TYR A 23 3.59 -1.20 1.74
C TYR A 23 3.24 -0.94 3.20
N PHE A 24 1.96 -1.06 3.53
CA PHE A 24 1.49 -1.06 4.92
C PHE A 24 1.62 -2.46 5.51
N SER A 25 2.31 -2.59 6.64
CA SER A 25 2.50 -3.87 7.32
C SER A 25 1.35 -4.17 8.28
N ILE A 26 0.52 -5.14 7.92
CA ILE A 26 -0.57 -5.60 8.78
C ILE A 26 -0.02 -6.19 10.08
N ASP A 27 1.09 -6.92 10.00
CA ASP A 27 1.72 -7.51 11.19
C ASP A 27 2.24 -6.44 12.16
N ALA A 28 2.87 -5.37 11.66
CA ALA A 28 3.34 -4.27 12.51
C ALA A 28 2.16 -3.56 13.19
N PHE A 29 1.07 -3.34 12.46
CA PHE A 29 -0.15 -2.75 12.98
C PHE A 29 -0.79 -3.61 14.07
N ASN A 30 -0.89 -4.92 13.85
CA ASN A 30 -1.42 -5.88 14.81
C ASN A 30 -0.55 -5.99 16.07
N LYS A 31 0.78 -5.95 15.93
CA LYS A 31 1.73 -5.99 17.06
C LYS A 31 1.58 -4.80 18.01
N GLN A 32 1.12 -3.65 17.53
CA GLN A 32 0.84 -2.47 18.35
C GLN A 32 -0.55 -2.51 19.02
N GLY A 33 -1.27 -3.64 18.92
CA GLY A 33 -2.58 -3.83 19.56
C GLY A 33 -3.76 -3.30 18.75
N TYR A 34 -3.52 -2.75 17.55
CA TYR A 34 -4.58 -2.42 16.61
C TYR A 34 -5.05 -3.69 15.90
N ASN A 35 -6.26 -3.67 15.32
CA ASN A 35 -6.76 -4.77 14.52
C ASN A 35 -7.24 -4.24 13.18
N TYR A 36 -6.55 -4.62 12.10
CA TYR A 36 -7.04 -4.32 10.75
C TYR A 36 -8.16 -5.29 10.39
N ARG A 37 -9.41 -4.91 10.69
CA ARG A 37 -10.58 -5.79 10.59
C ARG A 37 -11.15 -5.92 9.18
N LYS A 38 -10.44 -5.46 8.14
CA LYS A 38 -10.90 -5.49 6.74
C LYS A 38 -10.47 -6.74 5.95
N LEU A 39 -10.31 -7.86 6.65
CA LEU A 39 -10.47 -9.21 6.09
C LEU A 39 -11.88 -9.73 6.38
N VAL A 40 -12.91 -8.89 6.21
CA VAL A 40 -14.30 -9.36 6.25
C VAL A 40 -14.65 -9.84 4.84
N PRO A 41 -14.98 -11.12 4.62
CA PRO A 41 -15.45 -11.62 3.33
C PRO A 41 -16.72 -10.92 2.81
N ALA A 42 -17.35 -10.06 3.62
CA ALA A 42 -18.63 -9.42 3.37
C ALA A 42 -18.55 -8.01 2.76
N ALA A 43 -17.35 -7.43 2.62
CA ALA A 43 -17.18 -6.24 1.78
C ALA A 43 -16.77 -6.74 0.39
N SER A 44 -17.71 -6.79 -0.54
CA SER A 44 -17.53 -7.20 -1.93
C SER A 44 -16.51 -6.33 -2.67
N THR A 45 -15.23 -6.53 -2.38
CA THR A 45 -14.13 -6.13 -3.25
C THR A 45 -13.71 -7.42 -3.93
N SER A 46 -14.08 -7.56 -5.20
CA SER A 46 -13.80 -8.76 -5.96
C SER A 46 -12.28 -8.99 -6.00
N GLU A 47 -11.82 -10.24 -6.09
CA GLU A 47 -10.40 -10.53 -6.34
C GLU A 47 -9.86 -9.74 -7.54
N ALA A 48 -10.71 -9.47 -8.53
CA ALA A 48 -10.40 -8.60 -9.66
C ALA A 48 -10.19 -7.13 -9.27
N GLU A 49 -10.98 -6.58 -8.34
CA GLU A 49 -10.82 -5.19 -7.86
C GLU A 49 -9.62 -5.06 -6.92
N MET A 50 -9.33 -6.10 -6.14
CA MET A 50 -8.08 -6.20 -5.38
C MET A 50 -6.88 -6.29 -6.35
N ALA A 51 -6.96 -7.14 -7.37
CA ALA A 51 -5.90 -7.32 -8.38
C ALA A 51 -5.72 -6.12 -9.31
N GLU A 52 -6.77 -5.34 -9.58
CA GLU A 52 -6.71 -4.11 -10.37
C GLU A 52 -6.18 -2.94 -9.51
N GLY A 53 -6.54 -2.90 -8.23
CA GLY A 53 -5.97 -1.98 -7.24
C GLY A 53 -4.52 -2.28 -6.87
N GLU A 54 -4.05 -3.52 -7.04
CA GLU A 54 -2.68 -4.04 -6.82
C GLU A 54 -1.84 -4.09 -8.12
N GLY A 55 -2.44 -4.26 -9.28
CA GLY A 55 -1.76 -4.19 -10.57
C GLY A 55 -0.82 -5.38 -10.80
N ALA A 56 -1.27 -6.37 -11.58
CA ALA A 56 -0.49 -7.53 -12.04
C ALA A 56 0.36 -8.20 -10.93
N LEU A 57 -0.36 -8.88 -10.03
CA LEU A 57 0.00 -9.72 -8.87
C LEU A 57 1.38 -10.44 -8.88
N ALA A 58 1.97 -10.75 -10.03
CA ALA A 58 3.16 -11.60 -10.10
C ALA A 58 4.47 -10.90 -9.66
N ALA A 59 4.57 -9.58 -9.83
CA ALA A 59 5.77 -8.85 -9.42
C ALA A 59 5.73 -8.46 -7.93
N GLU A 60 4.55 -8.09 -7.41
CA GLU A 60 4.39 -7.56 -6.06
C GLU A 60 4.50 -8.61 -4.95
N GLU A 61 4.15 -9.89 -5.20
CA GLU A 61 4.25 -10.94 -4.16
C GLU A 61 5.69 -11.15 -3.67
N ALA A 62 6.69 -10.92 -4.53
CA ALA A 62 8.10 -11.00 -4.14
C ALA A 62 8.59 -9.79 -3.33
N GLU A 63 7.87 -8.67 -3.40
CA GLU A 63 8.25 -7.39 -2.79
C GLU A 63 7.60 -7.19 -1.41
N LYS A 64 6.46 -7.86 -1.20
CA LYS A 64 5.73 -7.85 0.07
C LYS A 64 6.38 -8.81 1.07
N ARG A 65 6.54 -8.35 2.31
CA ARG A 65 6.95 -9.19 3.46
C ARG A 65 5.83 -10.14 3.91
N ASN A 66 4.58 -9.75 3.71
CA ASN A 66 3.40 -10.54 4.02
C ASN A 66 2.39 -10.39 2.88
N LYS A 67 1.78 -11.50 2.46
CA LYS A 67 0.78 -11.53 1.38
C LYS A 67 -0.43 -10.60 1.62
N ASN A 68 -0.72 -10.26 2.88
CA ASN A 68 -1.82 -9.38 3.23
C ASN A 68 -1.41 -7.91 3.28
N ASP A 69 -0.12 -7.58 3.17
CA ASP A 69 0.33 -6.20 3.10
C ASP A 69 -0.12 -5.58 1.78
N PHE A 70 -0.50 -4.31 1.82
CA PHE A 70 -1.02 -3.59 0.67
C PHE A 70 -0.21 -2.33 0.40
N ALA A 71 -0.07 -1.98 -0.87
CA ALA A 71 0.66 -0.80 -1.28
C ALA A 71 -0.08 0.49 -0.87
N VAL A 72 0.63 1.37 -0.16
CA VAL A 72 0.23 2.76 0.09
C VAL A 72 0.90 3.73 -0.89
N TRP A 73 2.01 3.32 -1.50
CA TRP A 73 2.66 3.97 -2.63
C TRP A 73 3.13 2.89 -3.61
N LYS A 74 3.01 3.15 -4.91
CA LYS A 74 3.52 2.24 -5.94
C LYS A 74 4.50 2.95 -6.85
N ALA A 75 5.63 2.31 -7.11
CA ALA A 75 6.51 2.69 -8.19
C ALA A 75 5.73 2.71 -9.51
N SER A 76 5.87 3.78 -10.28
CA SER A 76 5.18 3.91 -11.57
C SER A 76 6.00 3.28 -12.69
N LYS A 77 5.33 2.52 -13.56
CA LYS A 77 5.93 1.95 -14.76
C LYS A 77 5.92 2.98 -15.90
N PRO A 78 6.79 2.82 -16.92
CA PRO A 78 6.76 3.68 -18.09
C PRO A 78 5.36 3.73 -18.72
N GLY A 79 4.83 4.94 -18.90
CA GLY A 79 3.49 5.18 -19.45
C GLY A 79 2.37 5.30 -18.41
N GLU A 80 2.64 5.06 -17.12
CA GLU A 80 1.69 5.33 -16.04
C GLU A 80 1.85 6.75 -15.47
N PRO A 81 0.80 7.34 -14.88
CA PRO A 81 0.93 8.57 -14.10
C PRO A 81 1.98 8.41 -12.99
N ALA A 82 2.84 9.41 -12.83
CA ALA A 82 3.91 9.40 -11.83
C ALA A 82 4.06 10.77 -11.18
N TRP A 83 4.24 10.76 -9.87
CA TRP A 83 4.56 11.91 -9.04
C TRP A 83 5.91 11.66 -8.37
N GLU A 84 6.72 12.71 -8.27
CA GLU A 84 8.02 12.65 -7.60
C GLU A 84 7.84 12.40 -6.10
N SER A 85 8.64 11.51 -5.52
CA SER A 85 8.66 11.20 -4.09
C SER A 85 10.05 10.74 -3.66
N ARG A 86 10.29 10.63 -2.36
CA ARG A 86 11.56 10.12 -1.81
C ARG A 86 11.84 8.65 -2.16
N TRP A 87 10.79 7.88 -2.47
CA TRP A 87 10.89 6.48 -2.92
C TRP A 87 11.01 6.38 -4.46
N GLY A 88 11.15 7.51 -5.15
CA GLY A 88 11.17 7.59 -6.61
C GLY A 88 9.81 7.94 -7.23
N PRO A 89 9.74 7.99 -8.57
CA PRO A 89 8.51 8.30 -9.29
C PRO A 89 7.46 7.20 -9.05
N GLY A 90 6.29 7.60 -8.57
CA GLY A 90 5.23 6.65 -8.23
C GLY A 90 3.87 7.29 -8.10
N ARG A 91 2.91 6.53 -7.59
CA ARG A 91 1.53 6.97 -7.39
C ARG A 91 0.97 6.47 -6.06
N PRO A 92 -0.04 7.16 -5.49
CA PRO A 92 -0.77 6.66 -4.34
C PRO A 92 -1.35 5.26 -4.58
N GLY A 93 -1.31 4.41 -3.57
CA GLY A 93 -2.01 3.11 -3.59
C GLY A 93 -3.50 3.27 -3.32
N TRP A 94 -4.34 2.43 -3.93
CA TRP A 94 -5.80 2.57 -3.87
C TRP A 94 -6.38 2.72 -2.45
N HIS A 95 -5.85 1.97 -1.48
CA HIS A 95 -6.36 2.02 -0.10
C HIS A 95 -5.97 3.30 0.65
N ILE A 96 -4.88 3.96 0.28
CA ILE A 96 -4.45 5.19 0.97
C ILE A 96 -5.32 6.39 0.59
N GLU A 97 -5.88 6.39 -0.62
CA GLU A 97 -6.68 7.51 -1.11
C GLU A 97 -7.95 7.69 -0.26
N CYS A 98 -8.58 6.60 0.18
CA CYS A 98 -9.72 6.65 1.09
C CYS A 98 -9.34 7.02 2.54
N SER A 99 -8.13 6.72 2.99
CA SER A 99 -7.69 7.00 4.37
C SER A 99 -7.14 8.42 4.57
N VAL A 100 -6.66 9.07 3.51
CA VAL A 100 -6.06 10.42 3.58
C VAL A 100 -7.06 11.53 3.23
N MET A 101 -8.19 11.18 2.61
CA MET A 101 -9.27 12.13 2.27
C MET A 101 -10.40 12.22 3.30
N ALA A 102 -10.30 11.53 4.44
CA ALA A 102 -11.27 11.59 5.54
C ALA A 102 -10.91 12.65 6.59
#